data_AF-A0A1I0WJ53-F1
#
_entry.id   AF-A0A1I0WJ53-F1
#
_cell.length_a   1.000
_cell.length_b   1.000
_cell.length_c   1.000
_cell.angle_alpha   90.00
_cell.angle_beta   90.00
_cell.angle_gamma   90.00
#
_symmetry.space_group_name_H-M   'P 1'
#
loop_
_entity.id
_entity.type
_entity.pdbx_description
1 polymer ?
#
loop_
_entity_poly.entity_id
_entity_poly.type
_entity_poly.pdbx_seq_one_letter_code
_entity_poly.pdbx_strand_id
1 'polypeptide(L)' 'MTSYVAHRNTTFDLGIAAAAYRIVTKIADWRDARVTRRALYALSDHELEDIGLSRSDIQLVARRSNRA' A
#
# COMPACT_ATOMS: atom_id res chain seq x y z
N MET A 1 -18.27 -2.89 47.49
CA MET A 1 -18.52 -2.12 46.25
C MET A 1 -17.15 -1.69 45.72
N THR A 2 -16.38 -2.64 45.19
CA THR A 2 -14.94 -2.47 44.93
C THR A 2 -14.76 -1.98 43.50
N SER A 3 -14.24 -0.77 43.36
CA SER A 3 -13.99 -0.11 42.08
C SER A 3 -12.89 -0.82 41.30
N TYR A 4 -13.23 -1.38 40.14
CA TYR A 4 -12.28 -1.81 39.12
C TYR A 4 -11.92 -0.58 38.28
N VAL A 5 -10.83 0.09 38.63
CA VAL A 5 -10.25 1.14 37.78
C VAL A 5 -9.27 0.48 36.83
N ALA A 6 -9.74 0.23 35.60
CA ALA A 6 -8.90 -0.17 34.49
C ALA A 6 -7.97 0.99 34.10
N HIS A 7 -6.73 0.97 34.59
CA HIS A 7 -5.72 1.94 34.18
C HIS A 7 -5.20 1.57 32.79
N ARG A 8 -5.93 1.97 31.74
CA ARG A 8 -5.46 1.82 30.35
C ARG A 8 -4.44 2.92 30.05
N ASN A 9 -3.17 2.62 30.32
CA ASN A 9 -2.05 3.43 29.86
C ASN A 9 -1.83 3.18 28.36
N THR A 10 -2.51 3.94 27.49
CA THR A 10 -2.31 3.88 26.04
C THR A 10 -1.97 5.25 25.47
N THR A 11 -1.11 6.04 26.12
CA THR A 11 -0.97 7.45 25.73
C THR A 11 0.47 7.96 25.56
N PHE A 12 1.49 7.11 25.63
CA PHE A 12 2.89 7.56 25.42
C PHE A 12 3.68 6.86 24.31
N ASP A 13 3.25 5.70 23.79
CA ASP A 13 3.93 4.98 22.68
C ASP A 13 3.30 5.16 21.29
N LEU A 14 2.18 5.90 21.18
CA LEU A 14 1.39 5.97 19.95
C LEU A 14 2.05 6.77 18.82
N GLY A 15 2.86 7.79 19.13
CA GLY A 15 3.37 8.73 18.12
C GLY A 15 4.46 8.14 17.23
N ILE A 16 5.50 7.57 17.85
CA ILE A 16 6.63 6.95 17.12
C ILE A 16 6.19 5.66 16.45
N ALA A 17 5.39 4.82 17.13
CA ALA A 17 4.84 3.62 16.53
C ALA A 17 3.94 3.94 15.33
N ALA A 18 3.07 4.96 15.42
CA ALA A 18 2.26 5.40 14.29
C ALA A 18 3.10 6.00 13.15
N ALA A 19 4.16 6.73 13.46
CA ALA A 19 5.07 7.27 12.44
C ALA A 19 5.81 6.14 11.70
N ALA A 20 6.36 5.16 12.44
CA ALA A 20 7.00 3.99 11.87
C ALA A 20 6.02 3.18 11.01
N TYR A 21 4.80 2.95 11.48
CA TYR A 21 3.75 2.28 10.71
C TYR A 21 3.49 2.98 9.38
N ARG A 22 3.28 4.30 9.39
CA ARG A 22 3.05 5.10 8.17
C ARG A 22 4.21 5.05 7.17
N ILE A 23 5.45 4.98 7.67
CA ILE A 23 6.63 4.85 6.80
C ILE A 23 6.66 3.47 6.16
N VAL A 24 6.46 2.41 6.95
CA VAL A 24 6.46 1.03 6.46
C VAL A 24 5.37 0.82 5.43
N THR A 25 4.15 1.30 5.68
CA THR A 25 3.05 1.22 4.70
C THR A 25 3.42 1.95 3.42
N LYS A 26 3.87 3.21 3.48
CA LYS A 26 4.31 3.95 2.27
C LYS A 26 5.42 3.24 1.47
N ILE A 27 6.31 2.52 2.13
CA ILE A 27 7.36 1.75 1.44
C ILE A 27 6.78 0.50 0.78
N ALA A 28 5.89 -0.21 1.45
CA ALA A 28 5.19 -1.38 0.90
C ALA A 28 4.38 -0.97 -0.34
N ASP A 29 3.55 0.06 -0.19
CA ASP A 29 2.80 0.74 -1.23
C ASP A 29 3.63 1.05 -2.49
N TRP A 30 4.80 1.66 -2.29
CA TRP A 30 5.72 2.00 -3.37
C TRP A 30 6.35 0.77 -4.02
N ARG A 31 6.66 -0.26 -3.23
CA ARG A 31 7.19 -1.54 -3.75
C ARG A 31 6.15 -2.20 -4.64
N ASP A 32 4.90 -2.31 -4.19
CA ASP A 32 3.82 -2.95 -4.94
C ASP A 32 3.54 -2.21 -6.24
N ALA A 33 3.47 -0.88 -6.21
CA ALA A 33 3.33 -0.07 -7.41
C ALA A 33 4.47 -0.31 -8.42
N ARG A 34 5.73 -0.45 -7.95
CA ARG A 34 6.86 -0.73 -8.84
C ARG A 34 6.87 -2.16 -9.37
N VAL A 35 6.48 -3.14 -8.56
CA VAL A 35 6.41 -4.55 -8.98
C VAL A 35 5.35 -4.72 -10.05
N THR A 36 4.12 -4.21 -9.81
CA THR A 36 3.03 -4.21 -10.79
C THR A 36 3.45 -3.53 -12.09
N ARG A 37 4.06 -2.35 -11.99
CA ARG A 37 4.57 -1.63 -13.17
C ARG A 37 5.59 -2.46 -13.95
N ARG A 38 6.54 -3.10 -13.28
CA ARG A 38 7.55 -3.96 -13.94
C ARG A 38 6.92 -5.17 -14.61
N ALA A 39 5.97 -5.83 -13.94
CA ALA A 39 5.25 -6.96 -14.51
C ALA A 39 4.48 -6.56 -15.77
N LEU A 40 3.76 -5.44 -15.75
CA LEU A 40 3.03 -4.93 -16.91
C LEU A 40 3.94 -4.45 -18.05
N TYR A 41 5.12 -3.90 -17.74
CA TYR A 41 6.11 -3.56 -18.76
C TYR A 41 6.81 -4.79 -19.36
N ALA A 42 6.84 -5.91 -18.66
CA ALA A 42 7.42 -7.15 -19.18
C ALA A 42 6.52 -7.86 -20.20
N LEU A 43 5.20 -7.60 -20.16
CA LEU A 43 4.25 -8.09 -21.16
C LEU A 43 4.45 -7.40 -22.51
N SER A 44 4.11 -8.07 -23.60
CA SER A 44 4.02 -7.51 -24.95
C SER A 44 2.75 -6.66 -25.14
N ASP A 45 2.69 -5.90 -26.23
CA ASP A 45 1.55 -5.00 -26.50
C ASP A 45 0.24 -5.78 -26.73
N HIS A 46 0.32 -6.96 -27.36
CA HIS A 46 -0.82 -7.85 -27.54
C HIS A 46 -1.30 -8.46 -26.21
N GLU A 47 -0.39 -8.88 -25.34
CA GLU A 47 -0.76 -9.40 -24.01
C GLU A 47 -1.40 -8.33 -23.12
N LEU A 48 -0.99 -7.06 -23.30
CA LEU A 48 -1.66 -5.93 -22.64
C LEU A 48 -3.06 -5.69 -23.22
N GLU A 49 -3.21 -5.80 -24.53
CA GLU A 49 -4.50 -5.66 -25.22
C GLU A 49 -5.48 -6.78 -24.82
N ASP A 50 -4.99 -8.00 -24.62
CA ASP A 50 -5.78 -9.15 -24.15
C ASP A 50 -6.41 -8.91 -22.77
N ILE A 51 -5.75 -8.14 -21.91
CA ILE A 51 -6.27 -7.72 -20.59
C ILE A 51 -6.92 -6.34 -20.62
N GLY A 52 -7.09 -5.75 -21.81
CA GLY A 52 -7.76 -4.46 -22.03
C GLY A 52 -6.96 -3.25 -21.53
N LEU A 53 -5.62 -3.34 -21.51
CA LEU A 53 -4.74 -2.26 -21.07
C LEU A 53 -3.87 -1.74 -22.21
N SER A 54 -3.55 -0.44 -22.18
CA SER A 54 -2.50 0.14 -23.01
C SER A 54 -1.25 0.47 -22.18
N ARG A 55 -0.10 0.68 -22.84
CA ARG A 55 1.15 1.13 -22.18
C ARG A 55 0.97 2.41 -21.37
N SER A 56 0.07 3.29 -21.80
CA SER A 56 -0.28 4.55 -21.12
C SER A 56 -0.98 4.31 -19.79
N ASP A 57 -1.75 3.23 -19.66
CA ASP A 57 -2.57 2.91 -18.48
C ASP A 57 -1.76 2.25 -17.36
N ILE A 58 -0.58 1.69 -17.66
CA ILE A 58 0.29 1.01 -16.70
C ILE A 58 0.56 1.89 -15.46
N GLN A 59 0.79 3.19 -15.68
CA GLN A 59 1.07 4.13 -14.59
C GLN A 59 -0.17 4.38 -13.72
N LEU A 60 -1.37 4.36 -14.30
CA LEU A 60 -2.62 4.51 -13.59
C LEU A 60 -2.93 3.25 -12.76
N VAL A 61 -2.78 2.07 -13.34
CA VAL A 61 -3.00 0.77 -12.66
C VAL A 61 -2.04 0.58 -11.50
N ALA A 62 -0.75 0.84 -11.71
CA ALA A 62 0.27 0.76 -10.65
C ALA A 62 -0.08 1.64 -9.44
N ARG A 63 -0.63 2.84 -9.67
CA ARG A 63 -1.07 3.75 -8.59
C ARG A 63 -2.38 3.32 -7.93
N ARG A 64 -3.30 2.69 -8.67
CA ARG A 64 -4.59 2.21 -8.15
C ARG A 64 -4.43 0.99 -7.25
N SER A 65 -3.51 0.08 -7.56
CA SER A 65 -3.24 -1.11 -6.74
C SER A 65 -2.93 -0.78 -5.27
N ASN A 66 -2.44 0.44 -5.02
CA ASN A 66 -2.11 0.94 -3.70
C ASN A 66 -3.30 1.50 -2.88
N ARG A 67 -4.55 1.40 -3.37
CA ARG A 67 -5.73 1.99 -2.70
C ARG A 67 -6.81 0.97 -2.35
N ALA A 68 -6.54 -0.31 -2.48
CA ALA A 68 -7.49 -1.39 -2.20
C ALA A 68 -7.31 -1.93 -0.77
#